data_AF-U9UKZ3-F1
#
_entry.id   AF-U9UKZ3-F1
#
_cell.length_a   1.000
_cell.length_b   1.000
_cell.length_c   1.000
_cell.angle_alpha   90.00
_cell.angle_beta   90.00
_cell.angle_gamma   90.00
#
_symmetry.space_group_name_H-M   'P 1'
#
loop_
_entity.id
_entity.type
_entity.pdbx_description
1 polymer ?
#
loop_
_entity_poly.entity_id
_entity_poly.type
_entity_poly.pdbx_seq_one_letter_code
_entity_poly.pdbx_strand_id
1 'polypeptide(L)'
;GKYIRCIFDLLNAASHSVKYEAATSLMALTHAPAAVKAAASCYIELIIKESDNNVKLIVLDRLDELREKHDQTLDDLVLDILRVLTSPDIEVRRKALRIALELVTNRNVQEVVVFLKKELSKTLDQDYEKNNEYRQLLIQSIHGCAIKFSEVAANVVHVLMEFLGDSNNPAAVDVIAFVREVVEKFPNLRSSITEKLLETFMDVKSGKVFRGALWIVGEYCSNCKDIEEAWKQIRAGLGEIPILASEQRLLEEAEKENKNEEINHENKQNTTSSSRRILADGTYATETAFSSNSSTLAKLEAIKAAVKPPLRSLLLSGDFYLGSVLASTLTKLVLRYSGISEDPKKTNALRAEVEIITANKILY
;
A
#
# COMPACT_ATOMS: atom_id res chain seq x y z
N GLY A 1 48.18 23.14 -11.31
CA GLY A 1 48.95 21.88 -11.51
C GLY A 1 49.31 21.22 -10.19
N LYS A 2 50.41 21.63 -9.54
CA LYS A 2 50.93 20.97 -8.32
C LYS A 2 49.94 20.96 -7.14
N TYR A 3 49.27 22.08 -6.87
CA TYR A 3 48.29 22.19 -5.79
C TYR A 3 47.05 21.30 -5.96
N ILE A 4 46.56 21.17 -7.20
CA ILE A 4 45.43 20.27 -7.52
C ILE A 4 45.80 18.82 -7.20
N ARG A 5 47.03 18.41 -7.51
CA ARG A 5 47.53 17.06 -7.21
C ARG A 5 47.56 16.77 -5.71
N CYS A 6 48.05 17.71 -4.92
CA CYS A 6 48.02 17.61 -3.45
C CYS A 6 46.59 17.52 -2.90
N ILE A 7 45.64 18.25 -3.48
CA ILE A 7 44.23 18.18 -3.06
C ILE A 7 43.61 16.82 -3.42
N PHE A 8 43.94 16.24 -4.58
CA PHE A 8 43.54 14.88 -4.91
C PHE A 8 44.08 13.85 -3.90
N ASP A 9 45.31 14.03 -3.43
CA ASP A 9 45.87 13.15 -2.38
C ASP A 9 45.11 13.32 -1.05
N LEU A 10 44.67 14.55 -0.72
CA LEU A 10 43.90 14.85 0.48
C LEU A 10 42.46 14.29 0.45
N LEU A 11 41.88 13.99 -0.72
CA LEU A 11 40.59 13.29 -0.81
C LEU A 11 40.65 11.88 -0.19
N ASN A 12 41.86 11.30 -0.11
CA ASN A 12 42.09 9.99 0.51
C ASN A 12 42.53 10.09 1.99
N ALA A 13 42.48 11.28 2.60
CA ALA A 13 42.86 11.45 4.00
C ALA A 13 41.95 10.66 4.96
N ALA A 14 42.48 10.28 6.13
CA ALA A 14 41.73 9.50 7.11
C ALA A 14 40.62 10.32 7.83
N SER A 15 40.79 11.63 7.92
CA SER A 15 39.83 12.52 8.59
C SER A 15 38.72 12.96 7.65
N HIS A 16 37.46 12.78 8.06
CA HIS A 16 36.30 13.19 7.29
C HIS A 16 36.24 14.72 7.08
N SER A 17 36.62 15.52 8.07
CA SER A 17 36.69 16.98 7.92
C SER A 17 37.68 17.40 6.83
N VAL A 18 38.84 16.74 6.77
CA VAL A 18 39.85 17.01 5.73
C VAL A 18 39.33 16.61 4.35
N LYS A 19 38.62 15.48 4.24
CA LYS A 19 37.98 15.07 2.99
C LYS A 19 36.95 16.09 2.49
N TYR A 20 36.08 16.57 3.38
CA TYR A 20 35.06 17.56 3.05
C TYR A 20 35.66 18.89 2.57
N GLU A 21 36.66 19.40 3.30
CA GLU A 21 37.34 20.66 2.92
C GLU A 21 38.18 20.50 1.65
N ALA A 22 38.81 19.34 1.45
CA ALA A 22 39.55 19.05 0.22
C ALA A 22 38.62 18.99 -1.00
N ALA A 23 37.46 18.33 -0.88
CA ALA A 23 36.46 18.28 -1.95
C ALA A 23 35.88 19.66 -2.26
N THR A 24 35.57 20.46 -1.23
CA THR A 24 35.08 21.83 -1.38
C THR A 24 36.12 22.73 -2.07
N SER A 25 37.37 22.65 -1.62
CA SER A 25 38.49 23.38 -2.20
C SER A 25 38.77 22.95 -3.64
N LEU A 26 38.62 21.66 -3.96
CA LEU A 26 38.78 21.16 -5.33
C LEU A 26 37.77 21.79 -6.28
N MET A 27 36.51 21.93 -5.84
CA MET A 27 35.44 22.57 -6.62
C MET A 27 35.59 24.08 -6.74
N ALA A 28 36.27 24.74 -5.81
CA ALA A 28 36.63 26.15 -5.95
C ALA A 28 37.76 26.39 -6.97
N LEU A 29 38.62 25.40 -7.18
CA LEU A 29 39.82 25.53 -8.03
C LEU A 29 39.63 25.02 -9.46
N THR A 30 38.78 24.03 -9.68
CA THR A 30 38.59 23.44 -11.02
C THR A 30 37.19 22.84 -11.20
N HIS A 31 36.67 22.98 -12.42
CA HIS A 31 35.41 22.36 -12.86
C HIS A 31 35.64 21.28 -13.93
N ALA A 32 36.85 20.71 -13.98
CA ALA A 32 37.12 19.58 -14.87
C ALA A 32 36.23 18.38 -14.50
N PRO A 33 35.61 17.66 -15.46
CA PRO A 33 34.69 16.55 -15.17
C PRO A 33 35.27 15.47 -14.26
N ALA A 34 36.57 15.15 -14.39
CA ALA A 34 37.25 14.19 -13.52
C ALA A 34 37.35 14.65 -12.06
N ALA A 35 37.55 15.96 -11.84
CA ALA A 35 37.60 16.53 -10.50
C ALA A 35 36.20 16.60 -9.87
N VAL A 36 35.17 16.92 -10.67
CA VAL A 36 33.76 16.92 -10.24
C VAL A 36 33.34 15.51 -9.81
N LYS A 37 33.64 14.49 -10.62
CA LYS A 37 33.37 13.08 -10.26
C LYS A 37 34.09 12.68 -8.97
N ALA A 38 35.38 13.02 -8.83
CA ALA A 38 36.15 12.68 -7.64
C ALA A 38 35.62 13.38 -6.37
N ALA A 39 35.23 14.65 -6.47
CA ALA A 39 34.61 15.38 -5.36
C ALA A 39 33.26 14.77 -4.97
N ALA A 40 32.40 14.46 -5.96
CA ALA A 40 31.12 13.80 -5.74
C ALA A 40 31.27 12.42 -5.06
N SER A 41 32.19 11.58 -5.55
CA SER A 41 32.49 10.29 -4.93
C SER A 41 32.98 10.45 -3.48
N CYS A 42 33.79 11.47 -3.21
CA CYS A 42 34.26 11.78 -1.86
C CYS A 42 33.11 12.19 -0.94
N TYR A 43 32.18 13.04 -1.40
CA TYR A 43 30.98 13.39 -0.66
C TYR A 43 30.10 12.19 -0.36
N ILE A 44 29.86 11.32 -1.35
CA ILE A 44 29.07 10.09 -1.16
C ILE A 44 29.72 9.17 -0.12
N GLU A 45 31.04 8.96 -0.21
CA GLU A 45 31.78 8.16 0.76
C GLU A 45 31.66 8.73 2.18
N LEU A 46 31.74 10.06 2.30
CA LEU A 46 31.59 10.76 3.57
C LEU A 46 30.18 10.62 4.14
N ILE A 47 29.13 10.73 3.32
CA ILE A 47 27.73 10.54 3.75
C ILE A 47 27.50 9.11 4.26
N ILE A 48 28.10 8.10 3.63
CA ILE A 48 27.95 6.70 4.02
C ILE A 48 28.67 6.42 5.35
N LYS A 49 29.88 6.95 5.52
CA LYS A 49 30.74 6.68 6.69
C LYS A 49 30.39 7.52 7.91
N GLU A 50 29.86 8.71 7.73
CA GLU A 50 29.56 9.58 8.87
C GLU A 50 28.40 9.06 9.72
N SER A 51 28.45 9.36 11.01
CA SER A 51 27.41 8.98 11.97
C SER A 51 26.40 10.11 12.21
N ASP A 52 26.82 11.37 12.11
CA ASP A 52 25.96 12.53 12.37
C ASP A 52 25.03 12.81 11.17
N ASN A 53 23.72 12.73 11.40
CA ASN A 53 22.71 13.00 10.38
C ASN A 53 22.76 14.46 9.88
N ASN A 54 23.13 15.42 10.72
CA ASN A 54 23.23 16.82 10.31
C ASN A 54 24.35 17.02 9.30
N VAL A 55 25.50 16.39 9.53
CA VAL A 55 26.64 16.42 8.60
C VAL A 55 26.23 15.77 7.28
N LYS A 56 25.52 14.63 7.32
CA LYS A 56 24.98 14.00 6.10
C LYS A 56 24.07 14.93 5.31
N LEU A 57 23.16 15.64 5.99
CA LEU A 57 22.23 16.57 5.35
C LEU A 57 22.96 17.75 4.68
N ILE A 58 23.97 18.31 5.35
CA ILE A 58 24.80 19.40 4.80
C ILE A 58 25.59 18.92 3.58
N VAL A 59 26.19 17.73 3.66
CA VAL A 59 26.99 17.18 2.55
C VAL A 59 26.09 16.79 1.38
N LEU A 60 24.87 16.33 1.65
CA LEU A 60 23.84 16.12 0.62
C LEU A 60 23.41 17.43 -0.05
N ASP A 61 23.29 18.56 0.67
CA ASP A 61 23.05 19.87 0.05
C ASP A 61 24.19 20.23 -0.91
N ARG A 62 25.44 20.02 -0.50
CA ARG A 62 26.60 20.28 -1.36
C ARG A 62 26.64 19.38 -2.59
N LEU A 63 26.22 18.12 -2.45
CA LEU A 63 26.08 17.20 -3.57
C LEU A 63 24.95 17.65 -4.52
N ASP A 64 23.83 18.14 -3.98
CA ASP A 64 22.70 18.68 -4.74
C ASP A 64 23.11 19.94 -5.54
N GLU A 65 23.80 20.89 -4.89
CA GLU A 65 24.37 22.08 -5.54
C GLU A 65 25.39 21.72 -6.64
N LEU A 66 26.16 20.65 -6.44
CA LEU A 66 27.12 20.16 -7.43
C LEU A 66 26.40 19.55 -8.63
N ARG A 67 25.31 18.81 -8.40
CA ARG A 67 24.45 18.26 -9.46
C ARG A 67 23.89 19.37 -10.34
N GLU A 68 23.22 20.36 -9.75
CA GLU A 68 22.56 21.45 -10.50
C GLU A 68 23.53 22.21 -11.43
N LYS A 69 24.82 22.24 -11.08
CA LYS A 69 25.86 22.89 -11.89
C LYS A 69 26.45 21.99 -12.97
N HIS A 70 26.36 20.66 -12.83
CA HIS A 70 27.09 19.68 -13.65
C HIS A 70 26.27 18.42 -13.98
N ASP A 71 25.01 18.60 -14.42
CA ASP A 71 24.00 17.53 -14.60
C ASP A 71 24.52 16.26 -15.30
N GLN A 72 25.20 16.35 -16.45
CA GLN A 72 25.58 15.17 -17.24
C GLN A 72 26.80 14.39 -16.70
N THR A 73 27.53 14.93 -15.72
CA THR A 73 28.77 14.31 -15.26
C THR A 73 28.57 13.33 -14.11
N LEU A 74 27.40 13.33 -13.46
CA LEU A 74 27.14 12.57 -12.24
C LEU A 74 26.24 11.34 -12.46
N ASP A 75 25.74 11.11 -13.69
CA ASP A 75 24.85 9.99 -14.05
C ASP A 75 25.40 8.61 -13.67
N ASP A 76 26.72 8.44 -13.69
CA ASP A 76 27.40 7.19 -13.34
C ASP A 76 27.39 6.91 -11.83
N LEU A 77 27.19 7.94 -11.00
CA LEU A 77 27.27 7.84 -9.53
C LEU A 77 25.92 7.59 -8.86
N VAL A 78 24.83 7.43 -9.63
CA VAL A 78 23.47 7.23 -9.10
C VAL A 78 23.39 6.06 -8.13
N LEU A 79 23.98 4.92 -8.50
CA LEU A 79 23.95 3.73 -7.64
C LEU A 79 24.73 3.96 -6.34
N ASP A 80 25.83 4.70 -6.39
CA ASP A 80 26.61 5.05 -5.20
C ASP A 80 25.82 5.97 -4.27
N ILE A 81 25.05 6.93 -4.82
CA ILE A 81 24.14 7.78 -4.05
C ILE A 81 23.03 6.94 -3.41
N LEU A 82 22.47 5.95 -4.12
CA LEU A 82 21.44 5.07 -3.57
C LEU A 82 21.92 4.23 -2.38
N ARG A 83 23.24 3.99 -2.23
CA ARG A 83 23.79 3.32 -1.04
C ARG A 83 23.55 4.11 0.25
N VAL A 84 23.36 5.43 0.16
CA VAL A 84 23.01 6.30 1.30
C VAL A 84 21.68 5.86 1.96
N LEU A 85 20.80 5.17 1.23
CA LEU A 85 19.53 4.66 1.75
C LEU A 85 19.68 3.66 2.90
N THR A 86 20.89 3.11 3.11
CA THR A 86 21.20 2.27 4.28
C THR A 86 21.18 3.08 5.59
N SER A 87 21.27 4.41 5.55
CA SER A 87 21.15 5.27 6.73
C SER A 87 19.79 5.05 7.43
N PRO A 88 19.70 5.04 8.77
CA PRO A 88 18.43 4.82 9.47
C PRO A 88 17.46 6.01 9.41
N ASP A 89 17.96 7.20 9.08
CA ASP A 89 17.22 8.47 9.11
C ASP A 89 16.39 8.70 7.84
N ILE A 90 15.11 9.06 8.00
CA ILE A 90 14.17 9.26 6.89
C ILE A 90 14.44 10.54 6.09
N GLU A 91 14.93 11.61 6.72
CA GLU A 91 15.21 12.88 6.04
C GLU A 91 16.43 12.72 5.13
N VAL A 92 17.48 12.06 5.63
CA VAL A 92 18.66 11.70 4.84
C VAL A 92 18.25 10.84 3.64
N ARG A 93 17.40 9.82 3.84
CA ARG A 93 16.88 8.97 2.75
C ARG A 93 16.06 9.75 1.73
N ARG A 94 15.13 10.58 2.18
CA ARG A 94 14.27 11.42 1.33
C ARG A 94 15.12 12.32 0.44
N LYS A 95 16.13 12.97 1.01
CA LYS A 95 17.00 13.88 0.27
C LYS A 95 17.92 13.14 -0.71
N ALA A 96 18.54 12.05 -0.26
CA ALA A 96 19.37 11.21 -1.14
C ALA A 96 18.56 10.65 -2.32
N LEU A 97 17.33 10.20 -2.06
CA LEU A 97 16.45 9.68 -3.10
C LEU A 97 16.01 10.77 -4.07
N ARG A 98 15.66 11.97 -3.59
CA ARG A 98 15.37 13.12 -4.45
C ARG A 98 16.54 13.42 -5.40
N ILE A 99 17.77 13.46 -4.87
CA ILE A 99 18.96 13.72 -5.69
C ILE A 99 19.18 12.59 -6.71
N ALA A 100 19.05 11.33 -6.28
CA ALA A 100 19.22 10.18 -7.16
C ALA A 100 18.19 10.14 -8.30
N LEU A 101 16.93 10.48 -8.02
CA LEU A 101 15.84 10.48 -9.01
C LEU A 101 16.03 11.52 -10.13
N GLU A 102 16.68 12.65 -9.85
CA GLU A 102 17.00 13.67 -10.87
C GLU A 102 18.14 13.21 -11.81
N LEU A 103 19.00 12.30 -11.34
CA LEU A 103 20.10 11.72 -12.11
C LEU A 103 19.71 10.43 -12.87
N VAL A 104 18.44 10.00 -12.79
CA VAL A 104 17.96 8.82 -13.51
C VAL A 104 17.82 9.13 -14.99
N THR A 105 18.43 8.30 -15.83
CA THR A 105 18.37 8.34 -17.28
C THR A 105 17.89 6.99 -17.83
N ASN A 106 17.57 6.94 -19.13
CA ASN A 106 17.22 5.68 -19.80
C ASN A 106 18.30 4.59 -19.66
N ARG A 107 19.56 4.98 -19.43
CA ARG A 107 20.70 4.06 -19.33
C ARG A 107 20.79 3.35 -17.98
N ASN A 108 20.43 4.05 -16.89
CA ASN A 108 20.58 3.54 -15.52
C ASN A 108 19.24 3.17 -14.85
N VAL A 109 18.10 3.55 -15.43
CA VAL A 109 16.77 3.36 -14.82
C VAL A 109 16.48 1.91 -14.44
N GLN A 110 16.89 0.94 -15.25
CA GLN A 110 16.65 -0.47 -14.97
C GLN A 110 17.35 -0.91 -13.68
N GLU A 111 18.61 -0.52 -13.50
CA GLU A 111 19.40 -0.86 -12.31
C GLU A 111 18.87 -0.14 -11.07
N VAL A 112 18.51 1.15 -11.22
CA VAL A 112 17.90 1.96 -10.15
C VAL A 112 16.59 1.33 -9.66
N VAL A 113 15.70 0.95 -10.58
CA VAL A 113 14.41 0.34 -10.20
C VAL A 113 14.62 -1.03 -9.56
N VAL A 114 15.55 -1.84 -10.05
CA VAL A 114 15.90 -3.13 -9.41
C VAL A 114 16.44 -2.90 -8.00
N PHE A 115 17.25 -1.88 -7.78
CA PHE A 115 17.72 -1.51 -6.44
C PHE A 115 16.56 -1.10 -5.53
N LEU A 116 15.68 -0.20 -5.98
CA LEU A 116 14.53 0.28 -5.21
C LEU A 116 13.55 -0.86 -4.89
N LYS A 117 13.35 -1.81 -5.81
CA LYS A 117 12.55 -3.03 -5.55
C LYS A 117 13.15 -3.88 -4.44
N LYS A 118 14.46 -4.13 -4.47
CA LYS A 118 15.14 -4.90 -3.42
C LYS A 118 15.04 -4.21 -2.06
N GLU A 119 15.20 -2.90 -2.02
CA GLU A 119 14.99 -2.11 -0.81
C GLU A 119 13.55 -2.18 -0.32
N LEU A 120 12.57 -2.09 -1.24
CA LEU A 120 11.16 -2.21 -0.90
C LEU A 120 10.82 -3.60 -0.34
N SER A 121 11.34 -4.68 -0.92
CA SER A 121 11.15 -6.04 -0.40
C SER A 121 11.74 -6.23 1.00
N LYS A 122 12.89 -5.62 1.32
CA LYS A 122 13.45 -5.65 2.69
C LYS A 122 12.51 -5.02 3.72
N THR A 123 11.65 -4.08 3.31
CA THR A 123 10.66 -3.48 4.21
C THR A 123 9.49 -4.41 4.54
N LEU A 124 9.36 -5.57 3.89
CA LEU A 124 8.35 -6.59 4.20
C LEU A 124 8.83 -7.56 5.28
N ASP A 125 10.12 -7.93 5.28
CA ASP A 125 10.68 -8.99 6.14
C ASP A 125 11.10 -8.50 7.54
N GLN A 126 11.31 -7.21 7.72
CA GLN A 126 11.80 -6.68 8.99
C GLN A 126 10.65 -6.10 9.81
N ASP A 127 10.61 -6.39 11.12
CA ASP A 127 9.77 -5.78 12.16
C ASP A 127 10.06 -4.26 12.34
N TYR A 128 10.03 -3.51 11.24
CA TYR A 128 10.11 -2.06 11.17
C TYR A 128 8.69 -1.50 11.13
N GLU A 129 7.98 -1.61 12.25
CA GLU A 129 6.77 -0.79 12.51
C GLU A 129 7.01 0.73 12.34
N LYS A 130 8.27 1.17 12.18
CA LYS A 130 8.65 2.58 12.03
C LYS A 130 8.81 3.09 10.59
N ASN A 131 8.58 2.32 9.54
CA ASN A 131 8.93 2.76 8.18
C ASN A 131 7.80 2.71 7.13
N ASN A 132 6.54 2.84 7.54
CA ASN A 132 5.45 3.14 6.59
C ASN A 132 5.76 4.37 5.72
N GLU A 133 6.39 5.40 6.30
CA GLU A 133 6.83 6.59 5.58
C GLU A 133 7.96 6.29 4.59
N TYR A 134 8.94 5.45 4.95
CA TYR A 134 9.99 5.02 4.01
C TYR A 134 9.43 4.14 2.89
N ARG A 135 8.51 3.23 3.20
CA ARG A 135 7.84 2.40 2.20
C ARG A 135 7.06 3.26 1.21
N GLN A 136 6.31 4.24 1.70
CA GLN A 136 5.60 5.21 0.87
C GLN A 136 6.58 6.01 0.00
N LEU A 137 7.69 6.48 0.57
CA LEU A 137 8.74 7.19 -0.16
C LEU A 137 9.32 6.34 -1.31
N LEU A 138 9.62 5.07 -1.07
CA LEU A 138 10.10 4.13 -2.09
C LEU A 138 9.06 3.91 -3.20
N ILE A 139 7.79 3.70 -2.83
CA ILE A 139 6.69 3.49 -3.79
C ILE A 139 6.50 4.72 -4.68
N GLN A 140 6.47 5.92 -4.11
CA GLN A 140 6.35 7.18 -4.87
C GLN A 140 7.53 7.40 -5.81
N SER A 141 8.73 7.01 -5.39
CA SER A 141 9.95 7.12 -6.20
C SER A 141 9.94 6.13 -7.37
N ILE A 142 9.53 4.88 -7.11
CA ILE A 142 9.35 3.87 -8.15
C ILE A 142 8.24 4.29 -9.13
N HIS A 143 7.13 4.84 -8.64
CA HIS A 143 6.03 5.39 -9.43
C HIS A 143 6.54 6.50 -10.36
N GLY A 144 7.26 7.48 -9.83
CA GLY A 144 7.88 8.55 -10.61
C GLY A 144 8.78 8.03 -11.73
N CYS A 145 9.62 7.02 -11.44
CA CYS A 145 10.44 6.36 -12.46
C CYS A 145 9.59 5.65 -13.52
N ALA A 146 8.54 4.93 -13.13
CA ALA A 146 7.70 4.17 -14.07
C ALA A 146 6.86 5.07 -14.99
N ILE A 147 6.43 6.27 -14.54
CA ILE A 147 5.75 7.24 -15.41
C ILE A 147 6.72 7.84 -16.42
N LYS A 148 7.92 8.25 -15.95
CA LYS A 148 8.96 8.87 -16.78
C LYS A 148 9.51 7.88 -17.82
N PHE A 149 9.67 6.61 -17.42
CA PHE A 149 10.33 5.58 -18.22
C PHE A 149 9.40 4.38 -18.45
N SER A 150 8.71 4.38 -19.60
CA SER A 150 7.70 3.38 -19.94
C SER A 150 8.21 1.94 -20.01
N GLU A 151 9.49 1.74 -20.35
CA GLU A 151 10.10 0.42 -20.50
C GLU A 151 10.10 -0.39 -19.19
N VAL A 152 10.12 0.30 -18.04
CA VAL A 152 10.24 -0.35 -16.73
C VAL A 152 8.87 -0.53 -16.06
N ALA A 153 7.83 0.12 -16.56
CA ALA A 153 6.49 0.14 -15.97
C ALA A 153 5.89 -1.27 -15.81
N ALA A 154 6.01 -2.13 -16.83
CA ALA A 154 5.48 -3.50 -16.79
C ALA A 154 6.05 -4.31 -15.61
N ASN A 155 7.37 -4.26 -15.44
CA ASN A 155 8.05 -4.98 -14.37
C ASN A 155 7.68 -4.41 -12.99
N VAL A 156 7.49 -3.09 -12.88
CA VAL A 156 7.23 -2.40 -11.61
C VAL A 156 5.83 -2.69 -11.09
N VAL A 157 4.83 -2.68 -11.97
CA VAL A 157 3.41 -2.75 -11.58
C VAL A 157 3.11 -4.05 -10.83
N HIS A 158 3.59 -5.19 -11.33
CA HIS A 158 3.35 -6.48 -10.68
C HIS A 158 3.92 -6.54 -9.26
N VAL A 159 5.12 -5.98 -9.05
CA VAL A 159 5.75 -5.95 -7.72
C VAL A 159 4.97 -5.03 -6.77
N LEU A 160 4.52 -3.87 -7.25
CA LEU A 160 3.75 -2.96 -6.41
C LEU A 160 2.37 -3.51 -6.04
N MET A 161 1.75 -4.31 -6.90
CA MET A 161 0.45 -4.94 -6.61
C MET A 161 0.47 -5.90 -5.41
N GLU A 162 1.63 -6.49 -5.08
CA GLU A 162 1.79 -7.32 -3.87
C GLU A 162 1.52 -6.52 -2.58
N PHE A 163 1.68 -5.20 -2.60
CA PHE A 163 1.46 -4.32 -1.46
C PHE A 163 0.00 -3.88 -1.27
N LEU A 164 -0.93 -4.29 -2.15
CA LEU A 164 -2.35 -3.93 -2.07
C LEU A 164 -3.10 -4.63 -0.93
N GLY A 165 -2.62 -5.81 -0.48
CA GLY A 165 -3.26 -6.59 0.58
C GLY A 165 -2.98 -6.10 2.01
N ASP A 166 -2.06 -5.14 2.14
CA ASP A 166 -1.52 -4.72 3.44
C ASP A 166 -2.43 -3.67 4.10
N SER A 167 -3.27 -4.09 5.07
CA SER A 167 -4.35 -3.26 5.65
C SER A 167 -3.88 -1.99 6.37
N ASN A 168 -2.67 -2.00 6.92
CA ASN A 168 -2.14 -0.91 7.75
C ASN A 168 -1.29 0.09 6.95
N ASN A 169 -1.30 -0.01 5.62
CA ASN A 169 -0.35 0.70 4.78
C ASN A 169 -1.03 1.85 4.00
N PRO A 170 -0.78 3.13 4.35
CA PRO A 170 -1.27 4.26 3.56
C PRO A 170 -0.75 4.21 2.11
N ALA A 171 0.39 3.56 1.88
CA ALA A 171 0.95 3.40 0.55
C ALA A 171 0.12 2.50 -0.38
N ALA A 172 -0.77 1.64 0.13
CA ALA A 172 -1.66 0.85 -0.72
C ALA A 172 -2.61 1.73 -1.56
N VAL A 173 -2.97 2.91 -1.05
CA VAL A 173 -3.75 3.91 -1.79
C VAL A 173 -2.93 4.53 -2.93
N ASP A 174 -1.65 4.83 -2.68
CA ASP A 174 -0.74 5.34 -3.69
C ASP A 174 -0.47 4.28 -4.78
N VAL A 175 -0.32 3.01 -4.39
CA VAL A 175 -0.18 1.87 -5.32
C VAL A 175 -1.39 1.77 -6.23
N ILE A 176 -2.63 1.77 -5.71
CA ILE A 176 -3.80 1.61 -6.59
C ILE A 176 -3.98 2.83 -7.52
N ALA A 177 -3.61 4.03 -7.07
CA ALA A 177 -3.59 5.22 -7.92
C ALA A 177 -2.56 5.08 -9.05
N PHE A 178 -1.38 4.56 -8.74
CA PHE A 178 -0.35 4.25 -9.74
C PHE A 178 -0.83 3.20 -10.74
N VAL A 179 -1.39 2.07 -10.29
CA VAL A 179 -1.92 1.04 -11.19
C VAL A 179 -2.97 1.64 -12.11
N ARG A 180 -3.87 2.49 -11.59
CA ARG A 180 -4.88 3.19 -12.40
C ARG A 180 -4.25 4.05 -13.50
N GLU A 181 -3.20 4.81 -13.19
CA GLU A 181 -2.49 5.65 -14.15
C GLU A 181 -1.77 4.82 -15.22
N VAL A 182 -1.12 3.72 -14.83
CA VAL A 182 -0.43 2.80 -15.76
C VAL A 182 -1.40 2.15 -16.73
N VAL A 183 -2.54 1.66 -16.23
CA VAL A 183 -3.56 0.99 -17.07
C VAL A 183 -4.12 1.95 -18.13
N GLU A 184 -4.27 3.24 -17.78
CA GLU A 184 -4.68 4.27 -18.72
C GLU A 184 -3.59 4.52 -19.78
N LYS A 185 -2.33 4.68 -19.35
CA LYS A 185 -1.19 5.03 -20.20
C LYS A 185 -0.70 3.87 -21.09
N PHE A 186 -0.85 2.63 -20.64
CA PHE A 186 -0.31 1.43 -21.30
C PHE A 186 -1.40 0.40 -21.63
N PRO A 187 -2.05 0.50 -22.80
CA PRO A 187 -3.12 -0.42 -23.19
C PRO A 187 -2.71 -1.90 -23.21
N ASN A 188 -1.46 -2.19 -23.53
CA ASN A 188 -0.94 -3.56 -23.64
C ASN A 188 -0.86 -4.28 -22.29
N LEU A 189 -0.79 -3.55 -21.17
CA LEU A 189 -0.68 -4.13 -19.82
C LEU A 189 -2.05 -4.37 -19.17
N ARG A 190 -3.15 -3.91 -19.78
CA ARG A 190 -4.50 -3.93 -19.18
C ARG A 190 -4.97 -5.34 -18.82
N SER A 191 -4.78 -6.32 -19.71
CA SER A 191 -5.19 -7.72 -19.45
C SER A 191 -4.44 -8.28 -18.24
N SER A 192 -3.11 -8.18 -18.27
CA SER A 192 -2.24 -8.74 -17.22
C SER A 192 -2.47 -8.08 -15.86
N ILE A 193 -2.70 -6.76 -15.82
CA ILE A 193 -3.03 -6.04 -14.58
C ILE A 193 -4.40 -6.46 -14.06
N THR A 194 -5.41 -6.61 -14.94
CA THR A 194 -6.76 -7.00 -14.54
C THR A 194 -6.77 -8.41 -13.97
N GLU A 195 -6.11 -9.36 -14.63
CA GLU A 195 -5.94 -10.74 -14.14
C GLU A 195 -5.29 -10.76 -12.76
N LYS A 196 -4.16 -10.06 -12.59
CA LYS A 196 -3.45 -10.03 -11.31
C LYS A 196 -4.26 -9.34 -10.19
N LEU A 197 -5.07 -8.35 -10.54
CA LEU A 197 -5.92 -7.64 -9.60
C LEU A 197 -7.10 -8.51 -9.15
N LEU A 198 -7.61 -9.39 -10.02
CA LEU A 198 -8.63 -10.37 -9.66
C LEU A 198 -8.08 -11.46 -8.74
N GLU A 199 -6.84 -11.92 -8.96
CA GLU A 199 -6.17 -12.86 -8.06
C GLU A 199 -6.00 -12.31 -6.64
N THR A 200 -5.57 -11.04 -6.54
CA THR A 200 -5.28 -10.37 -5.27
C THR A 200 -6.51 -9.70 -4.64
N PHE A 201 -7.68 -9.81 -5.28
CA PHE A 201 -8.90 -9.11 -4.88
C PHE A 201 -9.35 -9.44 -3.44
N MET A 202 -9.15 -10.69 -3.01
CA MET A 202 -9.54 -11.16 -1.66
C MET A 202 -8.58 -10.70 -0.56
N ASP A 203 -7.33 -10.35 -0.92
CA ASP A 203 -6.34 -9.93 0.05
C ASP A 203 -6.49 -8.46 0.43
N VAL A 204 -7.19 -7.68 -0.41
CA VAL A 204 -7.44 -6.26 -0.17
C VAL A 204 -8.35 -6.08 1.05
N LYS A 205 -7.94 -5.18 1.96
CA LYS A 205 -8.68 -4.89 3.20
C LYS A 205 -9.15 -3.44 3.31
N SER A 206 -8.62 -2.54 2.47
CA SER A 206 -8.93 -1.11 2.51
C SER A 206 -10.03 -0.73 1.53
N GLY A 207 -11.09 -0.08 2.00
CA GLY A 207 -12.19 0.39 1.14
C GLY A 207 -11.75 1.34 0.03
N LYS A 208 -10.77 2.21 0.29
CA LYS A 208 -10.20 3.11 -0.74
C LYS A 208 -9.52 2.32 -1.87
N VAL A 209 -8.81 1.26 -1.52
CA VAL A 209 -8.13 0.38 -2.48
C VAL A 209 -9.14 -0.41 -3.29
N PHE A 210 -10.17 -0.96 -2.65
CA PHE A 210 -11.27 -1.63 -3.35
C PHE A 210 -11.97 -0.73 -4.37
N ARG A 211 -12.20 0.55 -4.07
CA ARG A 211 -12.81 1.48 -5.04
C ARG A 211 -11.95 1.62 -6.30
N GLY A 212 -10.63 1.76 -6.13
CA GLY A 212 -9.71 1.83 -7.26
C GLY A 212 -9.65 0.52 -8.04
N ALA A 213 -9.60 -0.61 -7.33
CA ALA A 213 -9.56 -1.94 -7.93
C ALA A 213 -10.83 -2.25 -8.74
N LEU A 214 -12.00 -2.04 -8.13
CA LEU A 214 -13.30 -2.22 -8.78
C LEU A 214 -13.45 -1.34 -10.02
N TRP A 215 -12.95 -0.09 -9.97
CA TRP A 215 -12.98 0.80 -11.14
C TRP A 215 -12.17 0.23 -12.30
N ILE A 216 -10.95 -0.27 -12.05
CA ILE A 216 -10.09 -0.87 -13.08
C ILE A 216 -10.77 -2.10 -13.68
N VAL A 217 -11.26 -3.02 -12.83
CA VAL A 217 -11.98 -4.23 -13.28
C VAL A 217 -13.21 -3.86 -14.11
N GLY A 218 -14.05 -2.93 -13.63
CA GLY A 218 -15.26 -2.51 -14.34
C GLY A 218 -15.01 -1.79 -15.67
N GLU A 219 -13.86 -1.13 -15.83
CA GLU A 219 -13.52 -0.40 -17.05
C GLU A 219 -12.72 -1.24 -18.06
N TYR A 220 -11.98 -2.25 -17.62
CA TYR A 220 -11.03 -2.96 -18.48
C TYR A 220 -11.33 -4.45 -18.70
N CYS A 221 -12.26 -5.06 -17.94
CA CYS A 221 -12.83 -6.36 -18.30
C CYS A 221 -13.58 -6.23 -19.64
N SER A 222 -13.01 -6.82 -20.68
CA SER A 222 -13.51 -6.73 -22.06
C SER A 222 -13.98 -8.08 -22.58
N ASN A 223 -13.39 -9.20 -22.14
CA ASN A 223 -13.79 -10.52 -22.61
C ASN A 223 -14.90 -11.12 -21.74
N CYS A 224 -15.71 -11.99 -22.36
CA CYS A 224 -16.77 -12.74 -21.66
C CYS A 224 -16.21 -13.55 -20.47
N LYS A 225 -15.04 -14.19 -20.65
CA LYS A 225 -14.36 -14.97 -19.60
C LYS A 225 -13.91 -14.10 -18.43
N ASP A 226 -13.25 -12.98 -18.72
CA ASP A 226 -12.76 -12.04 -17.69
C ASP A 226 -13.93 -11.44 -16.89
N ILE A 227 -15.06 -11.19 -17.54
CA ILE A 227 -16.28 -10.71 -16.87
C ILE A 227 -16.86 -11.79 -15.94
N GLU A 228 -16.93 -13.05 -16.39
CA GLU A 228 -17.41 -14.16 -15.56
C GLU A 228 -16.49 -14.42 -14.36
N GLU A 229 -15.18 -14.31 -14.55
CA GLU A 229 -14.20 -14.43 -13.46
C GLU A 229 -14.28 -13.26 -12.47
N ALA A 230 -14.33 -12.02 -12.98
CA ALA A 230 -14.55 -10.84 -12.15
C ALA A 230 -15.84 -10.97 -11.34
N TRP A 231 -16.91 -11.47 -11.96
CA TRP A 231 -18.17 -11.73 -11.27
C TRP A 231 -18.03 -12.74 -10.15
N LYS A 232 -17.34 -13.86 -10.42
CA LYS A 232 -17.09 -14.91 -9.43
C LYS A 232 -16.31 -14.37 -8.22
N GLN A 233 -15.27 -13.57 -8.45
CA GLN A 233 -14.48 -12.96 -7.38
C GLN A 233 -15.29 -11.93 -6.61
N ILE A 234 -16.05 -11.04 -7.27
CA ILE A 234 -16.91 -10.08 -6.57
C ILE A 234 -17.98 -10.80 -5.74
N ARG A 235 -18.57 -11.88 -6.27
CA ARG A 235 -19.57 -12.69 -5.55
C ARG A 235 -18.96 -13.39 -4.34
N ALA A 236 -17.78 -13.98 -4.48
CA ALA A 236 -17.07 -14.57 -3.36
C ALA A 236 -16.70 -13.51 -2.29
N GLY A 237 -16.38 -12.28 -2.70
CA GLY A 237 -16.11 -11.16 -1.80
C GLY A 237 -17.35 -10.57 -1.12
N LEU A 238 -18.54 -10.77 -1.69
CA LEU A 238 -19.82 -10.39 -1.08
C LEU A 238 -20.40 -11.50 -0.18
N GLY A 239 -20.06 -12.76 -0.46
CA GLY A 239 -20.65 -13.93 0.18
C GLY A 239 -22.09 -14.19 -0.29
N GLU A 240 -22.91 -14.76 0.57
CA GLU A 240 -24.29 -15.10 0.22
C GLU A 240 -25.17 -13.86 0.03
N ILE A 241 -25.96 -13.88 -1.04
CA ILE A 241 -26.93 -12.85 -1.44
C ILE A 241 -28.33 -13.49 -1.33
N PRO A 242 -29.35 -12.83 -0.76
CA PRO A 242 -29.40 -11.44 -0.28
C PRO A 242 -28.58 -11.19 1.00
N ILE A 243 -27.83 -10.09 1.03
CA ILE A 243 -26.93 -9.74 2.14
C ILE A 243 -27.72 -9.57 3.44
N LEU A 244 -28.83 -8.82 3.42
CA LEU A 244 -29.64 -8.56 4.61
C LEU A 244 -30.29 -9.83 5.17
N ALA A 245 -30.84 -10.68 4.29
CA ALA A 245 -31.50 -11.91 4.70
C ALA A 245 -30.51 -12.95 5.25
N SER A 246 -29.31 -13.03 4.66
CA SER A 246 -28.24 -13.88 5.20
C SER A 246 -27.71 -13.33 6.53
N GLU A 247 -27.57 -12.01 6.70
CA GLU A 247 -27.21 -11.41 8.00
C GLU A 247 -28.29 -11.65 9.07
N GLN A 248 -29.58 -11.49 8.73
CA GLN A 248 -30.68 -11.76 9.67
C GLN A 248 -30.71 -13.24 10.09
N ARG A 249 -30.50 -14.18 9.16
CA ARG A 249 -30.41 -15.60 9.49
C ARG A 249 -29.21 -15.90 10.39
N LEU A 250 -28.04 -15.33 10.08
CA LEU A 250 -26.84 -15.51 10.91
C LEU A 250 -26.98 -14.86 12.30
N LEU A 251 -27.72 -13.76 12.41
CA LEU A 251 -28.07 -13.14 13.69
C LEU A 251 -29.04 -14.03 14.47
N GLU A 252 -30.10 -14.53 13.84
CA GLU A 252 -31.06 -15.45 14.46
C GLU A 252 -30.43 -16.79 14.87
N GLU A 253 -29.51 -17.32 14.07
CA GLU A 253 -28.75 -18.53 14.39
C GLU A 253 -27.78 -18.29 15.53
N ALA A 254 -27.07 -17.15 15.56
CA ALA A 254 -26.20 -16.79 16.69
C ALA A 254 -27.00 -16.53 17.99
N GLU A 255 -28.21 -15.97 17.88
CA GLU A 255 -29.13 -15.85 19.02
C GLU A 255 -29.66 -17.21 19.49
N LYS A 256 -29.87 -18.16 18.57
CA LYS A 256 -30.25 -19.55 18.90
C LYS A 256 -29.08 -20.35 19.48
N GLU A 257 -27.85 -20.14 19.01
CA GLU A 257 -26.65 -20.75 19.57
C GLU A 257 -26.33 -20.19 20.95
N ASN A 258 -26.43 -18.87 21.17
CA ASN A 258 -26.32 -18.29 22.52
C ASN A 258 -27.41 -18.82 23.46
N LYS A 259 -28.66 -18.99 22.98
CA LYS A 259 -29.73 -19.64 23.76
C LYS A 259 -29.43 -21.12 24.01
N ASN A 260 -28.84 -21.84 23.07
CA ASN A 260 -28.46 -23.24 23.24
C ASN A 260 -27.21 -23.43 24.11
N GLU A 261 -26.29 -22.48 24.16
CA GLU A 261 -25.18 -22.45 25.11
C GLU A 261 -25.66 -22.09 26.52
N GLU A 262 -26.68 -21.23 26.66
CA GLU A 262 -27.40 -21.04 27.93
C GLU A 262 -28.16 -22.32 28.36
N ILE A 263 -28.76 -23.05 27.43
CA ILE A 263 -29.47 -24.32 27.72
C ILE A 263 -28.48 -25.48 27.99
N ASN A 264 -27.31 -25.53 27.34
CA ASN A 264 -26.29 -26.57 27.62
C ASN A 264 -25.47 -26.30 28.89
N HIS A 265 -25.57 -25.10 29.47
CA HIS A 265 -25.05 -24.82 30.81
C HIS A 265 -26.04 -25.17 31.94
N GLU A 266 -27.27 -25.61 31.66
CA GLU A 266 -28.22 -26.06 32.69
C GLU A 266 -27.95 -27.46 33.27
N ASN A 267 -26.92 -28.18 32.81
CA ASN A 267 -26.47 -29.44 33.45
C ASN A 267 -25.16 -29.34 34.24
N LYS A 268 -24.69 -28.12 34.55
CA LYS A 268 -23.71 -27.90 35.62
C LYS A 268 -24.25 -26.83 36.56
N GLN A 269 -24.62 -27.28 37.77
CA GLN A 269 -24.88 -26.46 38.94
C GLN A 269 -23.99 -25.21 38.97
N ASN A 270 -24.59 -24.03 38.76
CA ASN A 270 -24.25 -22.81 39.47
C ASN A 270 -25.41 -21.83 39.36
N THR A 271 -26.03 -21.60 40.51
CA THR A 271 -27.04 -20.58 40.75
C THR A 271 -26.58 -19.22 40.21
N THR A 272 -27.32 -18.64 39.27
CA THR A 272 -27.29 -17.21 38.94
C THR A 272 -27.84 -16.43 40.13
N SER A 273 -27.02 -16.26 41.17
CA SER A 273 -27.37 -15.33 42.25
C SER A 273 -27.10 -13.92 41.76
N SER A 274 -28.15 -13.12 41.57
CA SER A 274 -28.01 -11.66 41.63
C SER A 274 -27.26 -11.33 42.91
N SER A 275 -25.99 -10.91 42.84
CA SER A 275 -25.23 -10.65 44.07
C SER A 275 -25.85 -9.43 44.73
N ARG A 276 -26.60 -9.66 45.79
CA ARG A 276 -27.28 -8.62 46.56
C ARG A 276 -26.26 -8.04 47.53
N ARG A 277 -25.75 -6.85 47.22
CA ARG A 277 -24.77 -6.18 48.09
C ARG A 277 -25.52 -5.34 49.12
N ILE A 278 -25.20 -5.54 50.39
CA ILE A 278 -25.72 -4.75 51.50
C ILE A 278 -24.78 -3.56 51.66
N LEU A 279 -25.31 -2.35 51.59
CA LEU A 279 -24.56 -1.13 51.86
C LEU A 279 -24.34 -0.99 53.38
N ALA A 280 -23.40 -0.14 53.80
CA ALA A 280 -23.07 0.01 55.22
C ALA A 280 -24.25 0.48 56.10
N ASP A 281 -25.35 0.95 55.50
CA ASP A 281 -26.59 1.34 56.20
C ASP A 281 -27.63 0.20 56.35
N GLY A 282 -27.34 -1.00 55.84
CA GLY A 282 -28.23 -2.16 55.93
C GLY A 282 -29.25 -2.30 54.80
N THR A 283 -29.27 -1.41 53.81
CA THR A 283 -30.15 -1.51 52.65
C THR A 283 -29.58 -2.43 51.58
N TYR A 284 -30.41 -3.32 51.05
CA TYR A 284 -30.05 -4.29 50.01
C TYR A 284 -30.13 -3.67 48.60
N ALA A 285 -29.01 -3.67 47.86
CA ALA A 285 -28.95 -3.25 46.45
C ALA A 285 -28.74 -4.46 45.52
N THR A 286 -29.50 -4.53 44.43
CA THR A 286 -29.36 -5.53 43.36
C THR A 286 -28.73 -4.87 42.13
N GLU A 287 -27.51 -5.26 41.79
CA GLU A 287 -26.81 -4.79 40.59
C GLU A 287 -27.20 -5.69 39.40
N THR A 288 -27.91 -5.13 38.41
CA THR A 288 -28.22 -5.82 37.15
C THR A 288 -27.09 -5.59 36.15
N ALA A 289 -26.42 -6.66 35.72
CA ALA A 289 -25.29 -6.66 34.79
C ALA A 289 -25.69 -6.28 33.34
N PHE A 290 -26.08 -5.04 33.10
CA PHE A 290 -26.34 -4.52 31.75
C PHE A 290 -25.07 -4.05 31.02
N SER A 291 -23.95 -3.86 31.74
CA SER A 291 -22.70 -3.31 31.20
C SER A 291 -21.73 -4.37 30.62
N SER A 292 -21.93 -5.66 30.88
CA SER A 292 -21.08 -6.72 30.32
C SER A 292 -21.39 -7.03 28.85
N ASN A 293 -22.64 -6.82 28.41
CA ASN A 293 -23.08 -7.16 27.06
C ASN A 293 -22.44 -6.32 25.95
N SER A 294 -22.07 -5.06 26.20
CA SER A 294 -21.46 -4.21 25.15
C SER A 294 -20.06 -4.68 24.77
N SER A 295 -19.27 -5.16 25.74
CA SER A 295 -17.90 -5.61 25.51
C SER A 295 -17.81 -7.01 24.88
N THR A 296 -18.77 -7.90 25.18
CA THR A 296 -18.90 -9.20 24.53
C THR A 296 -19.53 -9.08 23.14
N LEU A 297 -20.49 -8.18 22.92
CA LEU A 297 -21.00 -7.83 21.58
C LEU A 297 -19.90 -7.26 20.69
N ALA A 298 -19.09 -6.32 21.18
CA ALA A 298 -17.98 -5.76 20.42
C ALA A 298 -16.90 -6.80 20.08
N LYS A 299 -16.63 -7.75 20.97
CA LYS A 299 -15.70 -8.87 20.70
C LYS A 299 -16.29 -9.88 19.72
N LEU A 300 -17.59 -10.18 19.81
CA LEU A 300 -18.31 -11.03 18.85
C LEU A 300 -18.41 -10.39 17.47
N GLU A 301 -18.61 -9.07 17.39
CA GLU A 301 -18.58 -8.31 16.14
C GLU A 301 -17.19 -8.32 15.51
N ALA A 302 -16.13 -8.18 16.30
CA ALA A 302 -14.75 -8.28 15.82
C ALA A 302 -14.41 -9.69 15.30
N ILE A 303 -14.90 -10.75 15.97
CA ILE A 303 -14.74 -12.14 15.53
C ILE A 303 -15.59 -12.42 14.26
N LYS A 304 -16.81 -11.89 14.19
CA LYS A 304 -17.67 -11.98 13.00
C LYS A 304 -17.10 -11.19 11.83
N ALA A 305 -16.42 -10.07 12.06
CA ALA A 305 -15.71 -9.30 11.03
C ALA A 305 -14.47 -10.04 10.49
N ALA A 306 -13.87 -10.93 11.28
CA ALA A 306 -12.74 -11.77 10.87
C ALA A 306 -13.15 -12.97 9.98
N VAL A 307 -14.39 -13.45 10.11
CA VAL A 307 -14.94 -14.55 9.29
C VAL A 307 -15.60 -14.04 8.01
N LYS A 308 -16.04 -12.78 7.99
CA LYS A 308 -16.71 -12.17 6.83
C LYS A 308 -15.69 -11.81 5.73
N PRO A 309 -16.02 -12.07 4.46
CA PRO A 309 -15.24 -11.56 3.34
C PRO A 309 -14.99 -10.04 3.48
N PRO A 310 -13.79 -9.55 3.14
CA PRO A 310 -13.37 -8.17 3.44
C PRO A 310 -14.26 -7.13 2.76
N LEU A 311 -14.78 -7.42 1.57
CA LEU A 311 -15.68 -6.53 0.88
C LEU A 311 -17.07 -6.50 1.57
N ARG A 312 -17.57 -7.62 2.09
CA ARG A 312 -18.83 -7.65 2.86
C ARG A 312 -18.71 -6.87 4.17
N SER A 313 -17.61 -7.02 4.91
CA SER A 313 -17.41 -6.31 6.19
C SER A 313 -17.33 -4.79 6.01
N LEU A 314 -16.62 -4.32 4.97
CA LEU A 314 -16.51 -2.89 4.64
C LEU A 314 -17.84 -2.25 4.20
N LEU A 315 -18.72 -3.04 3.58
CA LEU A 315 -20.03 -2.56 3.18
C LEU A 315 -21.00 -2.49 4.35
N LEU A 316 -20.93 -3.45 5.27
CA LEU A 316 -21.72 -3.45 6.50
C LEU A 316 -21.25 -2.40 7.51
N SER A 317 -19.96 -2.02 7.47
CA SER A 317 -19.42 -0.94 8.29
C SER A 317 -19.80 0.47 7.81
N GLY A 318 -20.61 0.58 6.75
CA GLY A 318 -21.20 1.85 6.31
C GLY A 318 -20.39 2.62 5.26
N ASP A 319 -19.50 1.98 4.49
CA ASP A 319 -18.82 2.66 3.38
C ASP A 319 -19.74 2.82 2.13
N PHE A 320 -20.54 3.89 2.14
CA PHE A 320 -21.45 4.24 1.03
C PHE A 320 -20.74 4.45 -0.30
N TYR A 321 -19.53 5.03 -0.28
CA TYR A 321 -18.76 5.30 -1.48
C TYR A 321 -18.32 3.99 -2.14
N LEU A 322 -17.82 3.03 -1.36
CA LEU A 322 -17.52 1.69 -1.88
C LEU A 322 -18.77 1.03 -2.46
N GLY A 323 -19.92 1.20 -1.82
CA GLY A 323 -21.18 0.69 -2.33
C GLY A 323 -21.60 1.28 -3.67
N SER A 324 -21.45 2.59 -3.86
CA SER A 324 -21.75 3.27 -5.12
C SER A 324 -20.83 2.81 -6.26
N VAL A 325 -19.53 2.65 -5.99
CA VAL A 325 -18.56 2.17 -6.97
C VAL A 325 -18.88 0.73 -7.35
N LEU A 326 -19.15 -0.14 -6.36
CA LEU A 326 -19.54 -1.52 -6.62
C LEU A 326 -20.79 -1.62 -7.50
N ALA A 327 -21.83 -0.84 -7.20
CA ALA A 327 -23.05 -0.79 -7.99
C ALA A 327 -22.75 -0.37 -9.44
N SER A 328 -22.00 0.72 -9.63
CA SER A 328 -21.58 1.19 -10.95
C SER A 328 -20.79 0.12 -11.72
N THR A 329 -19.86 -0.57 -11.05
CA THR A 329 -19.03 -1.58 -11.70
C THR A 329 -19.82 -2.82 -12.09
N LEU A 330 -20.74 -3.28 -11.24
CA LEU A 330 -21.63 -4.39 -11.57
C LEU A 330 -22.53 -4.04 -12.76
N THR A 331 -23.11 -2.83 -12.78
CA THR A 331 -23.90 -2.37 -13.92
C THR A 331 -23.07 -2.31 -15.21
N LYS A 332 -21.84 -1.78 -15.16
CA LYS A 332 -20.94 -1.76 -16.33
C LYS A 332 -20.63 -3.16 -16.85
N LEU A 333 -20.30 -4.09 -15.96
CA LEU A 333 -19.99 -5.48 -16.33
C LEU A 333 -21.20 -6.15 -17.01
N VAL A 334 -22.40 -5.98 -16.46
CA VAL A 334 -23.63 -6.56 -17.05
C VAL A 334 -23.98 -5.93 -18.40
N LEU A 335 -23.86 -4.61 -18.54
CA LEU A 335 -24.12 -3.94 -19.82
C LEU A 335 -23.12 -4.38 -20.89
N ARG A 336 -21.84 -4.52 -20.53
CA ARG A 336 -20.82 -5.05 -21.45
C ARG A 336 -21.05 -6.51 -21.81
N TYR A 337 -21.36 -7.36 -20.81
CA TYR A 337 -21.70 -8.76 -21.04
C TYR A 337 -22.90 -8.89 -21.99
N SER A 338 -23.92 -8.03 -21.82
CA SER A 338 -25.08 -7.98 -22.71
C SER A 338 -24.76 -7.58 -24.15
N GLY A 339 -23.68 -6.83 -24.39
CA GLY A 339 -23.24 -6.43 -25.73
C GLY A 339 -22.39 -7.49 -26.43
N ILE A 340 -21.80 -8.42 -25.67
CA ILE A 340 -20.84 -9.42 -26.16
C ILE A 340 -21.44 -10.84 -26.18
N SER A 341 -22.32 -11.14 -25.22
CA SER A 341 -22.89 -12.48 -25.03
C SER A 341 -24.10 -12.70 -25.93
N GLU A 342 -24.10 -13.84 -26.62
CA GLU A 342 -25.24 -14.32 -27.43
C GLU A 342 -26.31 -15.01 -26.58
N ASP A 343 -26.08 -15.21 -25.27
CA ASP A 343 -26.95 -16.00 -24.39
C ASP A 343 -27.82 -15.11 -23.47
N PRO A 344 -29.11 -14.88 -23.82
CA PRO A 344 -29.97 -13.93 -23.10
C PRO A 344 -30.35 -14.41 -21.71
N LYS A 345 -30.35 -15.73 -21.46
CA LYS A 345 -30.73 -16.30 -20.16
C LYS A 345 -29.71 -15.95 -19.07
N LYS A 346 -28.42 -16.12 -19.35
CA LYS A 346 -27.33 -15.77 -18.43
C LYS A 346 -27.29 -14.27 -18.19
N THR A 347 -27.44 -13.48 -19.24
CA THR A 347 -27.48 -12.01 -19.13
C THR A 347 -28.62 -11.53 -18.22
N ASN A 348 -29.82 -12.12 -18.35
CA ASN A 348 -30.96 -11.77 -17.51
C ASN A 348 -30.78 -12.23 -16.04
N ALA A 349 -30.15 -13.39 -15.82
CA ALA A 349 -29.81 -13.85 -14.47
C ALA A 349 -28.84 -12.89 -13.77
N LEU A 350 -27.79 -12.45 -14.49
CA LEU A 350 -26.83 -11.47 -13.97
C LEU A 350 -27.50 -10.12 -13.67
N ARG A 351 -28.40 -9.63 -14.56
CA ARG A 351 -29.19 -8.40 -14.33
C ARG A 351 -30.01 -8.47 -13.05
N ALA A 352 -30.76 -9.55 -12.86
CA ALA A 352 -31.56 -9.76 -11.66
C ALA A 352 -30.70 -9.79 -10.40
N GLU A 353 -29.51 -10.41 -10.48
CA GLU A 353 -28.57 -10.43 -9.36
C GLU A 353 -28.02 -9.03 -9.03
N VAL A 354 -27.68 -8.19 -10.02
CA VAL A 354 -27.29 -6.77 -9.78
C VAL A 354 -28.41 -6.02 -9.09
N GLU A 355 -29.64 -6.16 -9.58
CA GLU A 355 -30.80 -5.46 -9.01
C GLU A 355 -30.97 -5.84 -7.53
N ILE A 356 -30.80 -7.12 -7.17
CA ILE A 356 -30.85 -7.58 -5.77
C ILE A 356 -29.71 -7.00 -4.94
N ILE A 357 -28.48 -6.96 -5.47
CA ILE A 357 -27.30 -6.43 -4.75
C ILE A 357 -27.42 -4.92 -4.53
N THR A 358 -27.92 -4.19 -5.53
CA THR A 358 -28.07 -2.72 -5.48
C THR A 358 -29.28 -2.30 -4.66
N ALA A 359 -30.43 -2.99 -4.79
CA ALA A 359 -31.65 -2.67 -4.06
C ALA A 359 -31.49 -2.88 -2.54
N ASN A 360 -30.78 -3.92 -2.11
CA ASN A 360 -30.52 -4.17 -0.68
C ASN A 360 -29.64 -3.10 -0.02
N LYS A 361 -29.10 -2.15 -0.77
CA LYS A 361 -28.09 -1.19 -0.31
C LYS A 361 -28.47 0.28 -0.50
N ILE A 362 -29.38 0.58 -1.43
CA ILE A 362 -29.92 1.94 -1.62
C ILE A 362 -30.93 2.30 -0.50
N LEU A 363 -31.40 1.32 0.27
CA LEU A 363 -32.42 1.49 1.31
C LEU A 363 -31.90 1.69 2.74
N TYR A 364 -30.58 1.87 2.93
CA TYR A 364 -29.99 2.16 4.24
C TYR A 364 -29.07 3.37 4.22
#